data_AF-A0A353PA94-F1
#
_entry.id   AF-A0A353PA94-F1
#
_cell.length_a   1.000
_cell.length_b   1.000
_cell.length_c   1.000
_cell.angle_alpha   90.00
_cell.angle_beta   90.00
_cell.angle_gamma   90.00
#
_symmetry.space_group_name_H-M   'P 1'
#
loop_
_entity.id
_entity.type
_entity.pdbx_description
1 polymer ?
#
loop_
_entity_poly.entity_id
_entity_poly.type
_entity_poly.pdbx_seq_one_letter_code
_entity_poly.pdbx_strand_id
1 'polypeptide(L)'
;MLSKDILQALQGYAANMQRPVTFVLQTGAHSKRDELAQFLAEIASVSDKITLEERDLPGLRSPLSFALLAGGEDTGIRFSGIPSGHEFNSLVLAMLQASGTPIKLDDSLQQMVGRISEALHFEVFVSLSCHNCPEVVQALNQFALLNPNIRTEMIDGGLFQDV
;
A
#
# COMPACT_ATOMS: atom_id res chain seq x y z
N MET A 1 11.48 11.13 -7.72
CA MET A 1 11.89 9.93 -8.49
C MET A 1 12.82 9.08 -7.65
N LEU A 2 12.68 7.77 -7.75
CA LEU A 2 13.47 6.79 -7.01
C LEU A 2 14.89 6.69 -7.56
N SER A 3 15.87 6.46 -6.68
CA SER A 3 17.26 6.27 -7.12
C SER A 3 17.44 4.92 -7.81
N LYS A 4 18.47 4.81 -8.66
CA LYS A 4 18.81 3.54 -9.32
C LYS A 4 19.07 2.41 -8.31
N ASP A 5 19.72 2.72 -7.20
CA ASP A 5 20.02 1.75 -6.14
C ASP A 5 18.73 1.22 -5.48
N ILE A 6 17.75 2.10 -5.25
CA ILE A 6 16.43 1.69 -4.74
C ILE A 6 15.74 0.78 -5.74
N LEU A 7 15.70 1.15 -7.02
CA LEU A 7 15.08 0.33 -8.06
C LEU A 7 15.75 -1.05 -8.17
N GLN A 8 17.08 -1.11 -8.08
CA GLN A 8 17.81 -2.37 -8.10
C GLN A 8 17.51 -3.25 -6.86
N ALA A 9 17.38 -2.65 -5.67
CA ALA A 9 16.97 -3.38 -4.47
C ALA A 9 15.53 -3.93 -4.63
N LEU A 10 14.61 -3.12 -5.15
CA LEU A 10 13.24 -3.53 -5.42
C LEU A 10 13.16 -4.68 -6.43
N GLN A 11 13.97 -4.67 -7.49
CA GLN A 11 14.06 -5.80 -8.43
C GLN A 11 14.44 -7.10 -7.71
N GLY A 12 15.42 -7.04 -6.80
CA GLY A 12 15.82 -8.18 -5.98
C GLY A 12 14.70 -8.72 -5.09
N TYR A 13 13.93 -7.83 -4.46
CA TYR A 13 12.77 -8.25 -3.66
C TYR A 13 11.64 -8.81 -4.53
N ALA A 14 11.34 -8.17 -5.66
CA ALA A 14 10.27 -8.54 -6.56
C ALA A 14 10.49 -9.92 -7.22
N ALA A 15 11.74 -10.37 -7.35
CA ALA A 15 12.08 -11.69 -7.89
C ALA A 15 11.40 -12.85 -7.15
N ASN A 16 11.11 -12.67 -5.84
CA ASN A 16 10.49 -13.69 -4.99
C ASN A 16 8.96 -13.56 -4.86
N MET A 17 8.33 -12.59 -5.55
CA MET A 17 6.87 -12.44 -5.51
C MET A 17 6.20 -13.68 -6.08
N GLN A 18 5.15 -14.19 -5.43
CA GLN A 18 4.47 -15.42 -5.84
C GLN A 18 3.18 -15.13 -6.61
N ARG A 19 2.50 -14.03 -6.29
CA ARG A 19 1.30 -13.52 -6.94
C ARG A 19 1.57 -12.16 -7.60
N PRO A 20 0.87 -11.84 -8.71
CA PRO A 20 0.93 -10.49 -9.27
C PRO A 20 0.27 -9.49 -8.31
N VAL A 21 0.77 -8.26 -8.30
CA VAL A 21 0.24 -7.14 -7.52
C VAL A 21 -0.12 -6.01 -8.46
N THR A 22 -1.28 -5.41 -8.26
CA THR A 22 -1.75 -4.27 -9.05
C THR A 22 -1.96 -3.07 -8.14
N PHE A 23 -1.31 -1.95 -8.47
CA PHE A 23 -1.67 -0.65 -7.95
C PHE A 23 -2.82 -0.10 -8.79
N VAL A 24 -3.97 0.13 -8.16
CA VAL A 24 -5.13 0.75 -8.81
C VAL A 24 -5.20 2.20 -8.38
N LEU A 25 -4.74 3.11 -9.23
CA LEU A 25 -4.74 4.55 -9.00
C LEU A 25 -6.09 5.16 -9.44
N GLN A 26 -6.72 5.90 -8.52
CA GLN A 26 -7.99 6.56 -8.80
C GLN A 26 -7.86 7.58 -9.93
N THR A 27 -8.89 7.70 -10.78
CA THR A 27 -8.91 8.72 -11.85
C THR A 27 -9.32 10.09 -11.32
N GLY A 28 -9.16 11.13 -12.13
CA GLY A 28 -9.54 12.51 -11.79
C GLY A 28 -8.36 13.45 -11.64
N ALA A 29 -8.60 14.64 -11.09
CA ALA A 29 -7.61 15.72 -11.02
C ALA A 29 -7.12 15.95 -9.59
N HIS A 30 -5.80 15.98 -9.41
CA HIS A 30 -5.14 16.46 -8.20
C HIS A 30 -3.75 17.00 -8.56
N SER A 31 -3.30 18.08 -7.93
CA SER A 31 -2.02 18.76 -8.28
C SER A 31 -0.78 17.86 -8.15
N LYS A 32 -0.88 16.84 -7.30
CA LYS A 32 0.16 15.83 -7.04
C LYS A 32 -0.08 14.46 -7.69
N ARG A 33 -1.17 14.29 -8.46
CA ARG A 33 -1.53 12.99 -9.03
C ARG A 33 -0.46 12.46 -9.99
N ASP A 34 0.05 13.31 -10.88
CA ASP A 34 1.06 12.89 -11.85
C ASP A 34 2.37 12.45 -11.17
N GLU A 35 2.71 13.09 -10.04
CA GLU A 35 3.85 12.69 -9.22
C GLU A 35 3.65 11.30 -8.60
N LEU A 36 2.44 11.02 -8.09
CA LEU A 36 2.06 9.70 -7.58
C LEU A 36 2.06 8.65 -8.69
N ALA A 37 1.46 8.93 -9.85
CA ALA A 37 1.41 8.03 -10.99
C ALA A 37 2.83 7.65 -11.46
N GLN A 38 3.71 8.64 -11.60
CA GLN A 38 5.11 8.43 -11.95
C GLN A 38 5.85 7.59 -10.90
N PHE A 39 5.63 7.86 -9.62
CA PHE A 39 6.22 7.10 -8.52
C PHE A 39 5.78 5.62 -8.55
N LEU A 40 4.49 5.35 -8.74
CA LEU A 40 3.96 3.98 -8.85
C LEU A 40 4.44 3.28 -10.13
N ALA A 41 4.56 4.00 -11.24
CA ALA A 41 5.08 3.47 -12.50
C ALA A 41 6.56 3.06 -12.39
N GLU A 42 7.38 3.84 -11.68
CA GLU A 42 8.78 3.49 -11.40
C GLU A 42 8.87 2.19 -10.59
N ILE A 43 8.03 2.01 -9.57
CA ILE A 43 7.97 0.75 -8.81
C ILE A 43 7.48 -0.40 -9.69
N ALA A 44 6.42 -0.19 -10.49
CA ALA A 44 5.90 -1.22 -11.37
C ALA A 44 6.92 -1.69 -12.42
N SER A 45 7.83 -0.81 -12.86
CA SER A 45 8.86 -1.14 -13.85
C SER A 45 9.90 -2.16 -13.39
N VAL A 46 9.96 -2.49 -12.09
CA VAL A 46 10.97 -3.42 -11.55
C VAL A 46 10.62 -4.89 -11.76
N SER A 47 9.37 -5.21 -12.12
CA SER A 47 8.92 -6.59 -12.35
C SER A 47 7.62 -6.66 -13.14
N ASP A 48 7.52 -7.63 -14.05
CA ASP A 48 6.27 -7.94 -14.77
C ASP A 48 5.13 -8.41 -13.85
N LYS A 49 5.42 -8.73 -12.57
CA LYS A 49 4.42 -9.07 -11.55
C LYS A 49 3.79 -7.85 -10.90
N ILE A 50 4.25 -6.64 -11.20
CA ILE A 50 3.70 -5.41 -10.63
C ILE A 50 3.09 -4.61 -11.77
N THR A 51 1.82 -4.24 -11.62
CA THR A 51 1.09 -3.48 -12.64
C THR A 51 0.51 -2.21 -12.04
N LEU A 52 0.54 -1.12 -12.80
CA LEU A 52 -0.21 0.09 -12.48
C LEU A 52 -1.42 0.16 -13.41
N GLU A 53 -2.61 0.28 -12.83
CA GLU A 53 -3.87 0.52 -13.52
C GLU A 53 -4.44 1.86 -13.08
N GLU A 54 -4.97 2.65 -14.02
CA GLU A 54 -5.77 3.84 -13.73
C GLU A 54 -7.24 3.53 -14.00
N ARG A 55 -8.03 3.46 -12.92
CA ARG A 55 -9.48 3.25 -13.00
C ARG A 55 -10.14 3.64 -11.69
N ASP A 56 -11.43 3.92 -11.75
CA ASP A 56 -12.18 4.22 -10.53
C ASP A 56 -12.43 2.95 -9.72
N LEU A 57 -12.17 3.03 -8.42
CA LEU A 57 -12.49 1.99 -7.44
C LEU A 57 -13.28 2.61 -6.28
N PRO A 58 -14.47 2.08 -5.95
CA PRO A 58 -15.23 2.54 -4.79
C PRO A 58 -14.39 2.44 -3.50
N GLY A 59 -14.41 3.50 -2.69
CA GLY A 59 -13.67 3.57 -1.43
C GLY A 59 -12.28 4.21 -1.54
N LEU A 60 -11.83 4.64 -2.71
CA LEU A 60 -10.68 5.54 -2.84
C LEU A 60 -11.10 6.98 -2.54
N ARG A 61 -10.35 7.64 -1.65
CA ARG A 61 -10.68 8.97 -1.11
C ARG A 61 -10.61 10.08 -2.16
N SER A 62 -9.58 10.07 -3.00
CA SER A 62 -9.35 11.12 -3.99
C SER A 62 -8.54 10.62 -5.18
N PRO A 63 -8.35 11.43 -6.24
CA PRO A 63 -7.42 11.11 -7.33
C PRO A 63 -5.94 10.97 -6.91
N LEU A 64 -5.61 11.29 -5.65
CA LEU A 64 -4.29 11.03 -5.03
C LEU A 64 -4.30 9.75 -4.19
N SER A 65 -5.29 8.88 -4.39
CA SER A 65 -5.41 7.61 -3.67
C SER A 65 -5.23 6.42 -4.60
N PHE A 66 -4.63 5.35 -4.10
CA PHE A 66 -4.55 4.08 -4.79
C PHE A 66 -4.81 2.89 -3.87
N ALA A 67 -5.30 1.79 -4.45
CA ALA A 67 -5.50 0.52 -3.77
C ALA A 67 -4.46 -0.51 -4.21
N LEU A 68 -4.22 -1.49 -3.34
CA LEU A 68 -3.40 -2.66 -3.65
C LEU A 68 -4.29 -3.88 -3.91
N LEU A 69 -4.12 -4.50 -5.07
CA LEU A 69 -4.74 -5.79 -5.40
C LEU A 69 -3.66 -6.86 -5.51
N ALA A 70 -3.99 -8.10 -5.15
CA ALA A 70 -3.11 -9.26 -5.27
C ALA A 70 -3.81 -10.42 -5.99
N GLY A 71 -3.26 -10.89 -7.11
CA GLY A 71 -3.92 -11.89 -7.95
C GLY A 71 -5.31 -11.46 -8.44
N GLY A 72 -5.54 -10.15 -8.60
CA GLY A 72 -6.83 -9.57 -8.98
C GLY A 72 -7.82 -9.33 -7.82
N GLU A 73 -7.48 -9.71 -6.59
CA GLU A 73 -8.34 -9.55 -5.41
C GLU A 73 -7.96 -8.29 -4.62
N ASP A 74 -8.96 -7.57 -4.11
CA ASP A 74 -8.75 -6.38 -3.27
C ASP A 74 -8.18 -6.80 -1.90
N THR A 75 -7.00 -6.27 -1.56
CA THR A 75 -6.29 -6.64 -0.32
C THR A 75 -6.79 -5.93 0.93
N GLY A 76 -7.65 -4.93 0.79
CA GLY A 76 -8.02 -4.07 1.91
C GLY A 76 -7.07 -2.88 2.14
N ILE A 77 -5.92 -2.81 1.46
CA ILE A 77 -4.89 -1.78 1.68
C ILE A 77 -5.04 -0.62 0.69
N ARG A 78 -5.04 0.60 1.22
CA ARG A 78 -5.06 1.86 0.45
C ARG A 78 -4.01 2.83 0.97
N PHE A 79 -3.58 3.70 0.08
CA PHE A 79 -2.73 4.84 0.38
C PHE A 79 -3.32 6.09 -0.27
N SER A 80 -3.38 7.17 0.49
CA SER A 80 -3.82 8.50 0.07
C SER A 80 -2.69 9.47 0.30
N GLY A 81 -2.01 9.85 -0.79
CA GLY A 81 -0.74 10.57 -0.76
C GLY A 81 0.35 9.81 -1.51
N ILE A 82 1.59 10.32 -1.41
CA ILE A 82 2.76 9.70 -2.01
C ILE A 82 3.54 9.00 -0.88
N PRO A 83 3.49 7.66 -0.75
CA PRO A 83 4.15 6.91 0.33
C PRO A 83 5.66 6.86 0.10
N SER A 84 6.30 8.01 0.31
CA SER A 84 7.73 8.24 0.24
C SER A 84 8.34 8.34 1.64
N GLY A 85 9.61 8.71 1.74
CA GLY A 85 10.29 8.82 3.03
C GLY A 85 10.25 7.49 3.81
N HIS A 86 9.82 7.54 5.07
CA HIS A 86 9.73 6.35 5.91
C HIS A 86 8.63 5.38 5.47
N GLU A 87 7.56 5.88 4.85
CA GLU A 87 6.42 5.05 4.40
C GLU A 87 6.68 4.33 3.08
N PHE A 88 7.79 4.64 2.40
CA PHE A 88 8.26 3.84 1.27
C PHE A 88 8.42 2.37 1.66
N ASN A 89 9.02 2.11 2.82
CA ASN A 89 9.17 0.74 3.32
C ASN A 89 7.82 0.08 3.63
N SER A 90 6.84 0.85 4.11
CA SER A 90 5.49 0.36 4.37
C SER A 90 4.79 -0.08 3.09
N LEU A 91 4.93 0.67 1.98
CA LEU A 91 4.42 0.27 0.67
C LEU A 91 5.12 -0.99 0.15
N VAL A 92 6.46 -1.03 0.24
CA VAL A 92 7.24 -2.18 -0.24
C VAL A 92 6.85 -3.46 0.50
N LEU A 93 6.73 -3.39 1.84
CA LEU A 93 6.31 -4.54 2.63
C LEU A 93 4.87 -4.97 2.32
N ALA A 94 3.94 -4.02 2.20
CA ALA A 94 2.57 -4.31 1.80
C ALA A 94 2.50 -5.07 0.47
N MET A 95 3.22 -4.60 -0.55
CA MET A 95 3.33 -5.24 -1.85
C MET A 95 3.91 -6.66 -1.74
N LEU A 96 5.04 -6.83 -1.04
CA LEU A 96 5.69 -8.13 -0.91
C LEU A 96 4.84 -9.14 -0.14
N GLN A 97 4.18 -8.71 0.94
CA GLN A 97 3.31 -9.58 1.73
C GLN A 97 2.05 -9.94 0.96
N ALA A 98 1.42 -8.98 0.28
CA ALA A 98 0.28 -9.24 -0.61
C ALA A 98 0.64 -10.24 -1.73
N SER A 99 1.89 -10.20 -2.21
CA SER A 99 2.40 -11.14 -3.22
C SER A 99 2.72 -12.54 -2.69
N GLY A 100 2.67 -12.78 -1.38
CA GLY A 100 2.92 -14.09 -0.76
C GLY A 100 4.16 -14.17 0.16
N THR A 101 4.84 -13.05 0.43
CA THR A 101 5.88 -13.03 1.49
C THR A 101 5.23 -13.27 2.86
N PRO A 102 5.76 -14.16 3.71
CA PRO A 102 5.17 -14.43 5.02
C PRO A 102 5.04 -13.17 5.89
N ILE A 103 3.87 -13.03 6.51
CA ILE A 103 3.61 -12.05 7.57
C ILE A 103 4.32 -12.51 8.84
N LYS A 104 5.03 -11.60 9.51
CA LYS A 104 5.83 -11.90 10.71
C LYS A 104 5.13 -11.45 12.00
N LEU A 105 3.82 -11.68 12.07
CA LEU A 105 3.05 -11.50 13.30
C LEU A 105 3.00 -12.82 14.07
N ASP A 106 2.96 -12.75 15.39
CA ASP A 106 2.78 -13.94 16.24
C ASP A 106 1.47 -14.66 15.90
N ASP A 107 1.48 -15.99 15.94
CA ASP A 107 0.33 -16.82 15.57
C ASP A 107 -0.94 -16.47 16.37
N SER A 108 -0.78 -16.09 17.64
CA SER A 108 -1.89 -15.67 18.49
C SER A 108 -2.57 -14.40 17.97
N LEU A 109 -1.79 -13.44 17.46
CA LEU A 109 -2.31 -12.21 16.84
C LEU A 109 -2.94 -12.52 15.49
N GLN A 110 -2.32 -13.36 14.67
CA GLN A 110 -2.92 -13.77 13.39
C GLN A 110 -4.28 -14.43 13.59
N GLN A 111 -4.40 -15.35 14.56
CA GLN A 111 -5.67 -15.99 14.90
C GLN A 111 -6.70 -15.00 15.45
N MET A 112 -6.28 -14.03 16.26
CA MET A 112 -7.17 -13.01 16.81
C MET A 112 -7.74 -12.13 15.69
N VAL A 113 -6.87 -11.62 14.82
CA VAL A 113 -7.24 -10.78 13.67
C VAL A 113 -8.14 -11.55 12.70
N GLY A 114 -7.80 -12.79 12.38
CA GLY A 114 -8.61 -13.63 11.47
C GLY A 114 -10.01 -13.97 11.98
N ARG A 115 -10.29 -13.81 13.28
CA ARG A 115 -11.62 -14.05 13.89
C ARG A 115 -12.52 -12.81 13.92
N ILE A 116 -12.01 -11.64 13.53
CA ILE A 116 -12.80 -10.41 13.50
C ILE A 116 -13.89 -10.53 12.42
N SER A 117 -15.15 -10.43 12.84
CA SER A 117 -16.33 -10.53 11.96
C SER A 117 -16.95 -9.17 11.64
N GLU A 118 -16.60 -8.13 12.41
CA GLU A 118 -17.03 -6.76 12.15
C GLU A 118 -16.22 -6.15 11.01
N ALA A 119 -16.89 -5.36 10.16
CA ALA A 119 -16.22 -4.57 9.14
C ALA A 119 -15.49 -3.40 9.80
N LEU A 120 -14.16 -3.40 9.74
CA LEU A 120 -13.32 -2.35 10.33
C LEU A 120 -12.65 -1.54 9.23
N HIS A 121 -12.66 -0.21 9.38
CA HIS A 121 -11.93 0.70 8.52
C HIS A 121 -10.98 1.55 9.36
N PHE A 122 -9.69 1.35 9.17
CA PHE A 122 -8.64 2.10 9.84
C PHE A 122 -8.09 3.19 8.93
N GLU A 123 -7.96 4.40 9.46
CA GLU A 123 -7.34 5.54 8.80
C GLU A 123 -6.14 5.98 9.64
N VAL A 124 -4.96 6.00 9.03
CA VAL A 124 -3.70 6.36 9.71
C VAL A 124 -3.14 7.61 9.08
N PHE A 125 -3.24 8.72 9.81
CA PHE A 125 -2.63 9.97 9.40
C PHE A 125 -1.14 9.97 9.73
N VAL A 126 -0.31 10.22 8.72
CA VAL A 126 1.14 10.23 8.85
C VAL A 126 1.71 11.56 8.38
N SER A 127 2.87 11.89 8.93
CA SER A 127 3.79 12.86 8.34
C SER A 127 4.94 12.10 7.69
N LEU A 128 5.43 12.54 6.53
CA LEU A 128 6.58 11.90 5.87
C LEU A 128 7.88 11.94 6.71
N SER A 129 7.95 12.82 7.72
CA SER A 129 9.04 12.90 8.70
C SER A 129 8.84 12.02 9.94
N CYS A 130 7.72 11.32 10.05
CA CYS A 130 7.39 10.50 11.22
C CYS A 130 8.17 9.18 11.21
N HIS A 131 9.05 8.98 12.20
CA HIS A 131 9.82 7.75 12.33
C HIS A 131 9.03 6.56 12.88
N ASN A 132 7.95 6.81 13.63
CA ASN A 132 7.17 5.76 14.31
C ASN A 132 5.92 5.33 13.52
N CYS A 133 5.48 6.14 12.56
CA CYS A 133 4.30 5.87 11.75
C CYS A 133 4.41 4.57 10.92
N PRO A 134 5.59 4.19 10.38
CA PRO A 134 5.70 2.97 9.59
C PRO A 134 5.30 1.71 10.36
N GLU A 135 5.59 1.64 11.66
CA GLU A 135 5.23 0.48 12.48
C GLU A 135 3.71 0.28 12.55
N VAL A 136 2.96 1.37 12.71
CA VAL A 136 1.49 1.35 12.76
C VAL A 136 0.90 1.02 11.39
N VAL A 137 1.38 1.68 10.34
CA VAL A 137 0.92 1.44 8.97
C VAL A 137 1.18 -0.01 8.55
N GLN A 138 2.38 -0.53 8.82
CA GLN A 138 2.74 -1.91 8.49
C GLN A 138 1.93 -2.93 9.27
N ALA A 139 1.66 -2.69 10.56
CA ALA A 139 0.82 -3.59 11.35
C ALA A 139 -0.61 -3.67 10.80
N LEU A 140 -1.22 -2.52 10.49
CA LEU A 140 -2.59 -2.48 9.95
C LEU A 140 -2.68 -3.03 8.52
N ASN A 141 -1.65 -2.83 7.69
CA ASN A 141 -1.55 -3.48 6.38
C ASN A 141 -1.54 -5.01 6.52
N GLN A 142 -0.78 -5.55 7.47
CA GLN A 142 -0.78 -6.99 7.76
C GLN A 142 -2.17 -7.47 8.22
N PHE A 143 -2.91 -6.67 8.99
CA PHE A 143 -4.27 -7.06 9.41
C PHE A 143 -5.24 -7.14 8.24
N ALA A 144 -5.19 -6.18 7.31
CA ALA A 144 -6.00 -6.21 6.09
C ALA A 144 -5.70 -7.45 5.23
N LEU A 145 -4.43 -7.86 5.13
CA LEU A 145 -4.05 -9.09 4.41
C LEU A 145 -4.52 -10.38 5.09
N LEU A 146 -4.70 -10.37 6.42
CA LEU A 146 -5.14 -11.53 7.19
C LEU A 146 -6.67 -11.66 7.26
N ASN A 147 -7.42 -10.59 7.06
CA ASN A 147 -8.87 -10.60 7.21
C ASN A 147 -9.58 -9.68 6.21
N PRO A 148 -10.45 -10.20 5.33
CA PRO A 148 -11.15 -9.41 4.32
C PRO A 148 -12.15 -8.38 4.89
N ASN A 149 -12.51 -8.48 6.18
CA ASN A 149 -13.35 -7.50 6.86
C ASN A 149 -12.58 -6.24 7.30
N ILE A 150 -11.24 -6.25 7.21
CA ILE A 150 -10.40 -5.14 7.65
C ILE A 150 -9.90 -4.38 6.41
N ARG A 151 -10.14 -3.07 6.44
CA ARG A 151 -9.60 -2.12 5.48
C ARG A 151 -8.71 -1.12 6.20
N THR A 152 -7.65 -0.71 5.54
CA THR A 152 -6.69 0.27 6.07
C THR A 152 -6.33 1.29 5.00
N GLU A 153 -6.21 2.54 5.41
CA GLU A 153 -5.79 3.65 4.58
C GLU A 153 -4.69 4.43 5.31
N MET A 154 -3.50 4.48 4.72
CA MET A 154 -2.48 5.47 5.11
C MET A 154 -2.82 6.80 4.43
N ILE A 155 -2.81 7.89 5.19
CA ILE A 155 -3.15 9.24 4.72
C ILE A 155 -1.98 10.18 5.02
N ASP A 156 -1.39 10.78 3.99
CA ASP A 156 -0.39 11.83 4.15
C ASP A 156 -1.06 13.12 4.61
N GLY A 157 -0.96 13.43 5.90
CA GLY A 157 -1.56 14.64 6.49
C GLY A 157 -1.01 15.94 5.90
N GLY A 158 0.17 15.92 5.26
CA GLY A 158 0.70 17.08 4.53
C GLY A 158 -0.07 17.39 3.25
N LEU A 159 -0.73 16.39 2.66
CA LEU A 159 -1.49 16.50 1.40
C LEU A 159 -3.01 16.51 1.63
N PHE A 160 -3.46 16.13 2.82
CA PHE A 160 -4.87 16.09 3.23
C PHE A 160 -5.09 16.90 4.51
N GLN A 161 -4.80 18.21 4.47
CA GLN A 161 -4.87 19.10 5.64
C GLN A 161 -6.29 19.46 6.09
N ASP A 162 -7.27 19.35 5.19
CA ASP A 162 -8.67 19.70 5.43
C ASP A 162 -9.51 18.53 5.96
N VAL A 163 -8.87 17.38 6.23
CA VAL A 163 -9.50 16.17 6.78
C VAL A 163 -9.36 16.14 8.30
#